data_AF-A0A267T1L8-F1
#
_entry.id   AF-A0A267T1L8-F1
#
_cell.length_a   1.000
_cell.length_b   1.000
_cell.length_c   1.000
_cell.angle_alpha   90.00
_cell.angle_beta   90.00
_cell.angle_gamma   90.00
#
_symmetry.space_group_name_H-M   'P 1'
#
loop_
_entity.id
_entity.type
_entity.pdbx_description
1 polymer ?
#
loop_
_entity_poly.entity_id
_entity_poly.type
_entity_poly.pdbx_seq_one_letter_code
_entity_poly.pdbx_strand_id
1 'polypeptide(L)'
;MSEKSSLSANIIRAFLIIGKIEGYSYLFLLFVAMPVKYILHKPEIVKIGGTIHGVLFVAFVATILAMIIQVGMTLRKAMLAFVLSLIPFGTFYLKKTL
;
A
#
# COMPACT_ATOMS: atom_id res chain seq x y z
N MET A 1 -14.24 -26.81 2.95
CA MET A 1 -13.94 -25.99 4.15
C MET A 1 -12.46 -25.60 4.26
N SER A 2 -11.50 -26.48 3.90
CA SER A 2 -10.05 -26.22 4.01
C SER A 2 -9.51 -25.12 3.09
N GLU A 3 -9.93 -25.11 1.82
CA GLU A 3 -9.39 -24.22 0.78
C GLU A 3 -9.82 -22.75 0.91
N LYS A 4 -11.07 -22.51 1.34
CA LYS A 4 -11.57 -21.13 1.53
C LYS A 4 -10.86 -20.42 2.67
N SER A 5 -10.50 -21.15 3.73
CA SER A 5 -9.76 -20.64 4.89
C SER A 5 -8.31 -20.25 4.51
N SER A 6 -7.63 -21.10 3.73
CA SER A 6 -6.26 -20.81 3.28
C SER A 6 -6.21 -19.64 2.30
N LEU A 7 -7.20 -19.52 1.41
CA LEU A 7 -7.33 -18.40 0.48
C LEU A 7 -7.47 -17.07 1.23
N SER A 8 -8.38 -16.99 2.22
CA SER A 8 -8.56 -15.77 3.03
C SER A 8 -7.27 -15.37 3.75
N ALA A 9 -6.55 -16.33 4.33
CA ALA A 9 -5.28 -16.08 5.02
C ALA A 9 -4.22 -15.50 4.07
N ASN A 10 -4.14 -16.01 2.84
CA ASN A 10 -3.21 -15.51 1.82
C ASN A 10 -3.53 -14.07 1.40
N ILE A 11 -4.81 -13.73 1.25
CA ILE A 11 -5.25 -12.37 0.88
C ILE A 11 -4.93 -11.38 1.99
N ILE A 12 -5.17 -11.74 3.26
CA ILE A 12 -4.81 -10.91 4.41
C ILE A 12 -3.29 -10.68 4.45
N ARG A 13 -2.49 -11.72 4.21
CA ARG A 13 -1.02 -11.60 4.14
C ARG A 13 -0.59 -10.69 2.99
N ALA A 14 -1.15 -10.87 1.80
CA ALA A 14 -0.85 -10.05 0.64
C ALA A 14 -1.20 -8.57 0.89
N PHE A 15 -2.37 -8.28 1.46
CA PHE A 15 -2.80 -6.93 1.85
C PHE A 15 -1.79 -6.27 2.81
N LEU A 16 -1.35 -6.98 3.85
CA LEU A 16 -0.39 -6.45 4.81
C LEU A 16 1.01 -6.26 4.22
N ILE A 17 1.49 -7.18 3.39
CA ILE A 17 2.82 -7.11 2.78
C ILE A 17 2.86 -6.01 1.73
N ILE A 18 1.90 -5.99 0.79
CA ILE A 18 1.83 -5.00 -0.28
C ILE A 18 1.63 -3.61 0.32
N GLY A 19 0.73 -3.43 1.29
CA GLY A 19 0.56 -2.16 1.97
C GLY A 19 1.84 -1.67 2.67
N LYS A 20 2.64 -2.57 3.24
CA LYS A 20 3.92 -2.20 3.87
C LYS A 20 4.96 -1.77 2.83
N ILE A 21 5.07 -2.48 1.71
CA ILE A 21 5.97 -2.14 0.60
C ILE A 21 5.57 -0.80 -0.03
N GLU A 22 4.26 -0.61 -0.26
CA GLU A 22 3.69 0.65 -0.73
C GLU A 22 4.04 1.80 0.24
N GLY A 23 3.87 1.60 1.54
CA GLY A 23 4.26 2.57 2.56
C GLY A 23 5.74 2.94 2.52
N TYR A 24 6.63 1.95 2.42
CA TYR A 24 8.06 2.21 2.28
C TYR A 24 8.39 2.96 0.98
N SER A 25 7.71 2.64 -0.13
CA SER A 25 7.91 3.36 -1.39
C SER A 25 7.46 4.83 -1.30
N TYR A 26 6.40 5.10 -0.55
CA TYR A 26 5.94 6.47 -0.30
C TYR A 26 6.93 7.25 0.59
N LEU A 27 7.41 6.63 1.67
CA LEU A 27 8.45 7.21 2.52
C LEU A 27 9.74 7.48 1.75
N PHE A 28 10.16 6.57 0.87
CA PHE A 28 11.29 6.79 -0.03
C PHE A 28 11.08 8.01 -0.92
N LEU A 29 9.89 8.17 -1.51
CA LEU A 29 9.57 9.34 -2.33
C LEU A 29 9.70 10.65 -1.54
N LEU A 30 9.12 10.70 -0.35
CA LEU A 30 9.09 11.91 0.47
C LEU A 30 10.45 12.26 1.07
N PHE A 31 11.16 11.29 1.64
CA PHE A 31 12.37 11.52 2.41
C PHE A 31 13.66 11.35 1.63
N VAL A 32 13.62 10.71 0.45
CA VAL A 32 14.81 10.50 -0.38
C VAL A 32 14.65 11.16 -1.74
N ALA A 33 13.64 10.79 -2.53
CA ALA A 33 13.52 11.26 -3.91
C ALA A 33 13.30 12.79 -3.98
N MET A 34 12.45 13.34 -3.10
CA MET A 34 12.19 14.78 -3.06
C MET A 34 13.42 15.60 -2.65
N PRO A 35 14.14 15.30 -1.54
CA PRO A 35 15.40 15.98 -1.24
C PRO A 35 16.43 15.88 -2.36
N VAL A 36 16.59 14.72 -2.97
CA VAL A 36 17.53 14.52 -4.08
C VAL A 36 17.16 15.38 -5.30
N LYS A 37 15.87 15.52 -5.62
CA LYS A 37 15.40 16.42 -6.68
C LYS A 37 15.86 17.87 -6.45
N TYR A 38 15.77 18.38 -5.23
CA TYR A 38 16.08 19.79 -4.95
C TYR A 38 17.56 20.04 -4.68
N ILE A 39 18.25 19.13 -3.98
CA ILE A 39 19.66 19.30 -3.61
C ILE A 39 20.56 18.96 -4.80
N LEU A 40 20.35 17.80 -5.41
CA LEU A 40 21.20 17.28 -6.49
C LEU A 40 20.67 17.61 -7.88
N HIS A 41 19.51 18.26 -7.98
CA HIS A 41 18.90 18.66 -9.27
C HIS A 41 18.64 17.46 -10.18
N LYS A 42 18.26 16.32 -9.57
CA LYS A 42 18.06 15.01 -10.21
C LYS A 42 16.57 14.62 -10.24
N PRO A 43 15.74 15.23 -11.11
CA PRO A 43 14.30 14.94 -11.18
C PRO A 43 13.99 13.50 -11.65
N GLU A 44 14.92 12.83 -12.33
CA GLU A 44 14.76 11.46 -12.81
C GLU A 44 14.46 10.45 -11.69
N ILE A 45 15.01 10.65 -10.48
CA ILE A 45 14.81 9.77 -9.34
C ILE A 45 13.36 9.83 -8.84
N VAL A 46 12.75 11.03 -8.85
CA VAL A 46 11.33 11.20 -8.53
C VAL A 46 10.45 10.56 -9.59
N LYS A 47 10.81 10.67 -10.87
CA LYS A 47 10.05 10.03 -11.96
C LYS A 47 10.03 8.51 -11.83
N ILE A 48 11.20 7.90 -11.63
CA ILE A 48 11.33 6.44 -11.49
C ILE A 48 10.64 5.97 -10.19
N GLY A 49 10.97 6.60 -9.05
CA GLY A 49 10.35 6.28 -7.77
C GLY A 49 8.83 6.46 -7.79
N GLY A 50 8.35 7.53 -8.45
CA GLY A 50 6.93 7.84 -8.60
C GLY A 50 6.20 6.79 -9.42
N THR A 51 6.83 6.30 -10.48
CA THR A 51 6.27 5.23 -11.31
C THR A 51 6.17 3.92 -10.53
N ILE A 52 7.24 3.54 -9.81
CA ILE A 52 7.25 2.34 -8.97
C ILE A 52 6.18 2.42 -7.88
N HIS A 53 6.12 3.55 -7.17
CA HIS A 53 5.10 3.78 -6.15
C HIS A 53 3.68 3.74 -6.72
N GLY A 54 3.44 4.35 -7.88
CA GLY A 54 2.13 4.32 -8.54
C GLY A 54 1.66 2.89 -8.86
N VAL A 55 2.55 2.04 -9.36
CA VAL A 55 2.25 0.62 -9.59
C VAL A 55 1.95 -0.11 -8.28
N LEU A 56 2.74 0.14 -7.23
CA LEU A 56 2.51 -0.43 -5.90
C LEU A 56 1.18 0.02 -5.29
N PHE A 57 0.81 1.29 -5.47
CA PHE A 57 -0.46 1.84 -5.01
C PHE A 57 -1.65 1.18 -5.70
N VAL A 58 -1.60 1.00 -7.02
CA VAL A 58 -2.64 0.27 -7.75
C VAL A 58 -2.73 -1.18 -7.28
N ALA A 59 -1.59 -1.86 -7.09
CA ALA A 59 -1.57 -3.21 -6.53
C ALA A 59 -2.18 -3.26 -5.12
N PHE A 60 -1.90 -2.27 -4.28
CA PHE A 60 -2.49 -2.15 -2.95
C PHE A 60 -4.02 -1.96 -3.01
N VAL A 61 -4.52 -1.08 -3.87
CA VAL A 61 -5.96 -0.91 -4.10
C VAL A 61 -6.62 -2.21 -4.56
N ALA A 62 -5.96 -2.98 -5.44
CA ALA A 62 -6.44 -4.29 -5.84
C ALA A 62 -6.55 -5.27 -4.65
N THR A 63 -5.61 -5.23 -3.69
CA THR A 63 -5.72 -6.03 -2.45
C THR A 63 -6.87 -5.58 -1.55
N ILE A 64 -7.16 -4.28 -1.48
CA ILE A 64 -8.35 -3.78 -0.75
C ILE A 64 -9.62 -4.36 -1.38
N LEU A 65 -9.73 -4.36 -2.70
CA LEU A 65 -10.87 -4.94 -3.40
C LEU A 65 -10.99 -6.45 -3.12
N ALA A 66 -9.88 -7.18 -3.14
CA ALA A 66 -9.86 -8.60 -2.78
C ALA A 66 -10.30 -8.84 -1.32
N MET A 67 -9.89 -7.98 -0.38
CA MET A 67 -10.34 -8.03 1.01
C MET A 67 -11.85 -7.83 1.16
N ILE A 68 -12.46 -6.93 0.36
CA ILE A 68 -13.92 -6.74 0.36
C ILE A 68 -14.62 -7.99 -0.16
N ILE A 69 -14.23 -8.49 -1.34
CA ILE A 69 -14.95 -9.56 -2.05
C ILE A 69 -14.76 -10.92 -1.39
N GLN A 70 -13.54 -11.25 -0.95
CA GLN A 70 -13.17 -12.62 -0.56
C GLN A 70 -13.04 -12.80 0.96
N VAL A 71 -12.71 -11.74 1.69
CA VAL A 71 -12.54 -11.77 3.16
C VAL A 71 -13.73 -11.13 3.89
N GLY A 72 -14.59 -10.41 3.17
CA GLY A 72 -15.76 -9.74 3.75
C GLY A 72 -15.42 -8.47 4.53
N MET A 73 -14.30 -7.81 4.20
CA MET A 73 -13.96 -6.52 4.80
C MET A 73 -15.06 -5.49 4.51
N THR A 74 -15.53 -4.80 5.54
CA THR A 74 -16.56 -3.76 5.38
C THR A 74 -16.02 -2.57 4.59
N LEU A 75 -16.89 -1.89 3.84
CA LEU A 75 -16.51 -0.72 3.05
C LEU A 75 -15.89 0.40 3.91
N ARG A 76 -16.33 0.56 5.16
CA ARG A 76 -15.75 1.52 6.11
C ARG A 76 -14.28 1.20 6.43
N LYS A 77 -13.94 -0.07 6.66
CA LYS A 77 -12.56 -0.52 6.91
C LYS A 77 -11.70 -0.38 5.65
N ALA A 78 -12.26 -0.69 4.48
CA ALA A 78 -11.58 -0.49 3.20
C ALA A 78 -11.27 0.98 2.91
N MET A 79 -12.23 1.89 3.14
CA MET A 79 -12.01 3.34 3.02
C MET A 79 -10.95 3.83 4.00
N LEU A 80 -10.95 3.34 5.24
CA LEU A 80 -9.90 3.65 6.20
C LEU A 80 -8.52 3.17 5.72
N ALA A 81 -8.42 1.94 5.20
CA ALA A 81 -7.18 1.40 4.64
C ALA A 81 -6.66 2.22 3.46
N PHE A 82 -7.55 2.69 2.59
CA PHE A 82 -7.21 3.57 1.47
C PHE A 82 -6.70 4.94 1.94
N VAL A 83 -7.38 5.56 2.91
CA VAL A 83 -6.90 6.83 3.49
C VAL A 83 -5.54 6.66 4.17
N LEU A 84 -5.31 5.51 4.83
CA LEU A 84 -4.03 5.19 5.45
C LEU A 84 -2.88 5.06 4.43
N SER A 85 -3.11 4.71 3.16
CA SER A 85 -2.03 4.71 2.17
C SER A 85 -1.67 6.10 1.65
N LEU A 86 -2.56 7.09 1.78
CA LEU A 86 -2.30 8.47 1.37
C LEU A 86 -1.54 9.27 2.45
N ILE A 87 -1.52 8.78 3.69
CA ILE A 87 -0.88 9.46 4.81
C ILE A 87 0.50 8.81 5.04
N PRO A 88 1.57 9.60 5.21
CA PRO A 88 2.87 9.05 5.57
C PRO A 88 2.76 8.19 6.82
N PHE A 89 3.36 7.00 6.80
CA PHE A 89 3.28 5.99 7.87
C PHE A 89 1.89 5.37 8.12
N GLY A 90 0.84 5.76 7.40
CA GLY A 90 -0.50 5.23 7.66
C GLY A 90 -0.62 3.73 7.36
N THR A 91 0.02 3.21 6.32
CA THR A 91 -0.03 1.78 5.98
C THR A 91 0.58 0.84 7.03
N PHE A 92 1.41 1.37 7.94
CA PHE A 92 1.94 0.59 9.07
C PHE A 92 0.85 0.23 10.10
N TYR A 93 -0.29 0.90 10.05
CA TYR A 93 -1.44 0.65 10.92
C TYR A 93 -2.54 -0.22 10.28
N LEU A 94 -2.34 -0.74 9.07
CA LEU A 94 -3.35 -1.57 8.37
C LEU A 94 -3.76 -2.82 9.15
N LYS A 95 -2.88 -3.39 9.99
CA LYS A 95 -3.26 -4.53 10.83
C LYS A 95 -4.40 -4.19 11.80
N LYS A 96 -4.54 -2.93 12.21
CA LYS A 96 -5.61 -2.46 13.10
C LYS A 96 -6.96 -2.29 12.38
N THR A 97 -6.98 -2.35 11.05
CA THR A 97 -8.20 -2.23 10.24
C THR A 97 -8.83 -3.57 9.90
N LEU A 98 -8.18 -4.70 10.27
CA LEU A 98 -8.72 -6.05 10.08
C LEU A 98 -9.95 -6.31 10.97
#